data_AF-A0A0D0C975-F1
#
_entry.id   AF-A0A0D0C975-F1
#
_cell.length_a   1.000
_cell.length_b   1.000
_cell.length_c   1.000
_cell.angle_alpha   90.00
_cell.angle_beta   90.00
_cell.angle_gamma   90.00
#
_symmetry.space_group_name_H-M   'P 1'
#
loop_
_entity.id
_entity.type
_entity.pdbx_description
1 polymer ?
#
loop_
_entity_poly.entity_id
_entity_poly.type
_entity_poly.pdbx_seq_one_letter_code
_entity_poly.pdbx_strand_id
1 'polypeptide(L)'
;MWKGESLKKYYSVQALHDYELGAQQRRNPCIEGTRVQILAEIDDWACNPHGSSGYWICGMAGTGKSTIAKSMCLILQEKNCLAGSFFCSRQIPECRDYRFIIPTLAYQLAQYSLEFNDHLGKLLAEDPDIVTKSPHVQVLELLVKPWMASIQARTMQSCTPVFVLDALDEC
;
A
#
# COMPACT_ATOMS: atom_id res chain seq x y z
N MET A 1 -1.13 -16.41 14.31
CA MET A 1 -1.03 -15.82 12.97
C MET A 1 -2.39 -15.88 12.27
N TRP A 2 -2.99 -14.71 12.09
CA TRP A 2 -4.27 -14.52 11.45
C TRP A 2 -4.13 -14.63 9.92
N LYS A 3 -5.09 -15.31 9.27
CA LYS A 3 -5.03 -15.71 7.85
C LYS A 3 -5.85 -14.85 6.88
N GLY A 4 -6.20 -13.62 7.24
CA GLY A 4 -6.89 -12.74 6.30
C GLY A 4 -8.40 -12.93 6.18
N GLU A 5 -8.99 -13.95 6.83
CA GLU A 5 -10.35 -14.42 6.50
C GLU A 5 -11.43 -13.35 6.72
N SER A 6 -11.32 -12.56 7.78
CA SER A 6 -12.23 -11.45 8.07
C SER A 6 -12.14 -10.30 7.04
N LEU A 7 -11.01 -10.16 6.34
CA LEU A 7 -10.82 -9.14 5.30
C LEU A 7 -11.16 -9.64 3.90
N LYS A 8 -11.35 -10.95 3.67
CA LYS A 8 -11.50 -11.52 2.31
C LYS A 8 -12.56 -10.87 1.42
N LYS A 9 -13.60 -10.27 2.01
CA LYS A 9 -14.67 -9.59 1.28
C LYS A 9 -14.38 -8.10 0.99
N TYR A 10 -13.35 -7.56 1.63
CA TYR A 10 -13.09 -6.12 1.70
C TYR A 10 -11.71 -5.72 1.17
N TYR A 11 -10.84 -6.69 0.89
CA TYR A 11 -9.57 -6.45 0.21
C TYR A 11 -9.63 -6.86 -1.27
N SER A 12 -8.84 -6.20 -2.11
CA SER A 12 -8.75 -6.49 -3.54
C SER A 12 -7.36 -6.98 -3.91
N VAL A 13 -7.25 -8.22 -4.41
CA VAL A 13 -6.00 -8.69 -5.04
C VAL A 13 -5.71 -7.92 -6.33
N GLN A 14 -6.73 -7.47 -7.05
CA GLN A 14 -6.58 -6.79 -8.35
C GLN A 14 -5.93 -5.40 -8.23
N ALA A 15 -6.00 -4.80 -7.04
CA ALA A 15 -5.39 -3.51 -6.75
C ALA A 15 -3.88 -3.60 -6.45
N LEU A 16 -3.34 -4.78 -6.20
CA LEU A 16 -1.92 -4.96 -5.89
C LEU A 16 -1.05 -4.67 -7.11
N HIS A 17 0.12 -4.08 -6.87
CA HIS A 17 1.04 -3.70 -7.94
C HIS A 17 1.46 -4.89 -8.82
N ASP A 18 1.59 -6.09 -8.26
CA ASP A 18 2.06 -7.33 -8.88
C ASP A 18 0.92 -8.24 -9.38
N TYR A 19 -0.34 -7.80 -9.28
CA TYR A 19 -1.45 -8.55 -9.85
C TYR A 19 -1.40 -8.53 -11.38
N GLU A 20 -1.42 -9.71 -11.99
CA GLU A 20 -1.44 -9.87 -13.43
C GLU A 20 -2.80 -9.49 -14.02
N LEU A 21 -2.88 -8.26 -14.51
CA LEU A 21 -4.02 -7.79 -15.28
C LEU A 21 -3.93 -8.21 -16.75
N GLY A 22 -5.08 -8.30 -17.41
CA GLY A 22 -5.16 -8.54 -18.86
C GLY A 22 -4.35 -7.51 -19.65
N ALA A 23 -3.95 -7.84 -20.88
CA ALA A 23 -3.01 -7.05 -21.68
C ALA A 23 -3.36 -5.55 -21.79
N GLN A 24 -4.65 -5.19 -21.79
CA GLN A 24 -5.14 -3.81 -21.88
C GLN A 24 -5.00 -3.00 -20.57
N GLN A 25 -4.73 -3.65 -19.45
CA GLN A 25 -4.67 -3.06 -18.10
C GLN A 25 -3.32 -3.33 -17.42
N ARG A 26 -2.32 -3.78 -18.17
CA ARG A 26 -1.00 -4.10 -17.63
C ARG A 26 -0.31 -2.87 -17.04
N ARG A 27 0.13 -3.00 -15.79
CA ARG A 27 0.95 -2.02 -15.08
C ARG A 27 2.42 -2.33 -15.36
N ASN A 28 2.99 -1.66 -16.36
CA ASN A 28 4.40 -1.81 -16.70
C ASN A 28 5.25 -0.82 -15.88
N PRO A 29 6.44 -1.24 -15.39
CA PRO A 29 7.41 -0.32 -14.80
C PRO A 29 8.03 0.58 -15.88
N CYS A 30 8.79 1.58 -15.44
CA CYS A 30 9.62 2.39 -16.32
C CYS A 30 10.56 1.49 -17.13
N ILE A 31 10.78 1.89 -18.39
CA ILE A 31 11.83 1.28 -19.22
C ILE A 31 13.17 1.58 -18.55
N GLU A 32 14.06 0.59 -18.52
CA GLU A 32 15.40 0.74 -17.96
C GLU A 32 16.12 1.95 -18.56
N GLY A 33 16.82 2.72 -17.70
CA GLY A 33 17.51 3.95 -18.10
C GLY A 33 16.60 5.17 -18.31
N THR A 34 15.27 5.05 -18.14
CA THR A 34 14.34 6.18 -18.18
C THR A 34 13.90 6.60 -16.78
N ARG A 35 13.48 7.87 -16.60
CA ARG A 35 12.97 8.41 -15.32
C ARG A 35 13.92 8.20 -14.13
N VAL A 36 15.21 7.98 -14.38
CA VAL A 36 16.23 7.65 -13.38
C VAL A 36 16.27 8.68 -12.25
N GLN A 37 16.28 9.97 -12.60
CA GLN A 37 16.38 11.05 -11.62
C GLN A 37 15.20 11.05 -10.63
N ILE A 38 13.96 11.01 -11.13
CA ILE A 38 12.78 11.04 -10.25
C ILE A 38 12.67 9.77 -9.41
N LEU A 39 13.05 8.60 -9.96
CA LEU A 39 13.09 7.35 -9.20
C LEU A 39 14.10 7.44 -8.04
N ALA A 40 15.29 7.98 -8.30
CA ALA A 40 16.30 8.20 -7.26
C ALA A 40 15.82 9.21 -6.20
N GLU A 41 15.19 10.32 -6.61
CA GLU A 41 14.65 11.31 -5.67
C GLU A 41 13.56 10.72 -4.74
N ILE A 42 12.67 9.88 -5.27
CA ILE A 42 11.64 9.22 -4.45
C ILE A 42 12.28 8.15 -3.55
N ASP A 43 13.28 7.43 -4.05
CA ASP A 43 14.00 6.43 -3.27
C ASP A 43 14.77 7.05 -2.08
N ASP A 44 15.47 8.17 -2.32
CA ASP A 44 16.13 8.95 -1.28
C ASP A 44 15.12 9.48 -0.25
N TRP A 45 13.95 9.93 -0.70
CA TRP A 45 12.86 10.31 0.20
C TRP A 45 12.38 9.14 1.06
N ALA A 46 12.14 7.97 0.45
CA ALA A 46 11.64 6.79 1.16
C ALA A 46 12.65 6.26 2.20
N CYS A 47 13.95 6.41 1.95
CA CYS A 47 15.01 6.02 2.86
C CYS A 47 15.35 7.06 3.94
N ASN A 48 14.74 8.26 3.92
CA ASN A 48 15.03 9.31 4.89
C ASN A 48 14.07 9.25 6.11
N PRO A 49 14.51 8.75 7.28
CA PRO A 49 13.65 8.65 8.47
C PRO A 49 13.27 10.00 9.07
N HIS A 50 13.94 11.08 8.66
CA HIS A 50 13.67 12.45 9.11
C HIS A 50 12.94 13.27 8.03
N GLY A 51 12.56 12.64 6.91
CA GLY A 51 11.87 13.27 5.79
C GLY A 51 10.37 13.50 6.05
N SER A 52 9.69 14.04 5.04
CA SER A 52 8.22 14.16 5.06
C SER A 52 7.56 12.78 5.05
N SER A 53 6.40 12.65 5.69
CA SER A 53 5.64 11.38 5.73
C SER A 53 4.95 11.02 4.41
N GLY A 54 5.05 11.86 3.38
CA GLY A 54 4.45 11.62 2.07
C GLY A 54 5.25 12.27 0.95
N TYR A 55 5.20 11.64 -0.22
CA TYR A 55 5.69 12.16 -1.49
C TYR A 55 4.56 12.09 -2.51
N TRP A 56 4.31 13.21 -3.21
CA TRP A 56 3.21 13.31 -4.16
C TRP A 56 3.73 13.58 -5.56
N ILE A 57 3.42 12.69 -6.50
CA ILE A 57 3.79 12.85 -7.91
C ILE A 57 2.65 13.57 -8.64
N CYS A 58 2.86 14.84 -9.00
CA CYS A 58 1.96 15.63 -9.83
C CYS A 58 2.44 15.68 -11.28
N GLY A 59 1.50 15.66 -12.23
CA GLY A 59 1.82 15.84 -13.65
C GLY A 59 0.61 15.61 -14.54
N MET A 60 0.70 16.06 -15.80
CA MET A 60 -0.38 15.90 -16.78
C MET A 60 -0.78 14.43 -16.98
N ALA A 61 -2.00 14.20 -17.46
CA ALA A 61 -2.43 12.87 -17.87
C ALA A 61 -1.47 12.32 -18.95
N GLY A 62 -1.18 11.01 -18.90
CA GLY A 62 -0.30 10.36 -19.87
C GLY A 62 1.21 10.56 -19.68
N THR A 63 1.67 11.26 -18.63
CA THR A 63 3.12 11.46 -18.40
C THR A 63 3.86 10.27 -17.79
N GLY A 64 3.15 9.18 -17.47
CA GLY A 64 3.73 7.95 -16.92
C GLY A 64 3.85 7.92 -15.39
N LYS A 65 2.98 8.64 -14.65
CA LYS A 65 2.97 8.63 -13.18
C LYS A 65 2.75 7.22 -12.61
N SER A 66 1.76 6.49 -13.12
CA SER A 66 1.49 5.09 -12.75
C SER A 66 2.66 4.16 -13.06
N THR A 67 3.40 4.43 -14.14
CA THR A 67 4.62 3.71 -14.51
C THR A 67 5.73 3.95 -13.48
N ILE A 68 5.89 5.19 -13.00
CA ILE A 68 6.82 5.52 -11.90
C ILE A 68 6.38 4.84 -10.60
N ALA A 69 5.10 4.89 -10.24
CA ALA A 69 4.56 4.21 -9.05
C ALA A 69 4.83 2.70 -9.10
N LYS A 70 4.64 2.06 -10.26
CA LYS A 70 4.96 0.64 -10.46
C LYS A 70 6.45 0.36 -10.31
N SER A 71 7.34 1.18 -10.87
CA SER A 71 8.79 1.06 -10.65
C SER A 71 9.17 1.21 -9.17
N MET A 72 8.59 2.19 -8.47
CA MET A 72 8.86 2.39 -7.05
C MET A 72 8.42 1.19 -6.20
N CYS A 73 7.31 0.53 -6.54
CA CYS A 73 6.93 -0.70 -5.85
C CYS A 73 8.03 -1.78 -5.97
N LEU A 74 8.59 -1.97 -7.17
CA LEU A 74 9.65 -2.96 -7.39
C LEU A 74 10.91 -2.62 -6.59
N ILE A 75 11.35 -1.35 -6.63
CA ILE A 75 12.53 -0.86 -5.88
C ILE A 75 12.32 -1.05 -4.37
N LEU A 76 11.16 -0.67 -3.84
CA LEU A 76 10.85 -0.79 -2.42
C LEU A 76 10.69 -2.25 -1.98
N GLN A 77 10.19 -3.12 -2.86
CA GLN A 77 10.09 -4.56 -2.60
C GLN A 77 11.48 -5.21 -2.50
N GLU A 78 12.40 -4.89 -3.40
CA GLU A 78 13.79 -5.37 -3.34
C GLU A 78 14.50 -4.96 -2.03
N LYS A 79 14.15 -3.79 -1.49
CA LYS A 79 14.67 -3.28 -0.22
C LYS A 79 13.93 -3.77 1.03
N ASN A 80 12.88 -4.58 0.88
CA ASN A 80 11.96 -4.96 1.97
C ASN A 80 11.34 -3.74 2.70
N CYS A 81 11.07 -2.67 1.97
CA CYS A 81 10.43 -1.45 2.49
C CYS A 81 8.99 -1.28 1.98
N LEU A 82 8.55 -2.03 0.96
CA LEU A 82 7.18 -1.97 0.46
C LEU A 82 6.22 -2.64 1.46
N ALA A 83 5.48 -1.82 2.22
CA ALA A 83 4.45 -2.27 3.15
C ALA A 83 3.16 -2.71 2.44
N GLY A 84 2.91 -2.16 1.26
CA GLY A 84 1.74 -2.46 0.46
C GLY A 84 1.53 -1.46 -0.67
N SER A 85 0.61 -1.80 -1.56
CA SER A 85 0.27 -1.00 -2.73
C SER A 85 -1.22 -1.00 -3.00
N PHE A 86 -1.73 0.07 -3.61
CA PHE A 86 -3.08 0.11 -4.16
C PHE A 86 -3.10 0.93 -5.44
N PHE A 87 -3.45 0.30 -6.55
CA PHE A 87 -3.53 0.94 -7.86
C PHE A 87 -4.99 1.05 -8.25
N CYS A 88 -5.52 2.28 -8.18
CA CYS A 88 -6.89 2.54 -8.59
C CYS A 88 -7.04 2.37 -10.11
N SER A 89 -8.25 2.03 -10.55
CA SER A 89 -8.58 1.96 -11.97
C SER A 89 -10.09 1.99 -12.16
N ARG A 90 -10.58 2.91 -12.99
CA ARG A 90 -12.00 3.01 -13.35
C ARG A 90 -12.58 1.73 -13.99
N GLN A 91 -11.71 0.90 -14.55
CA GLN A 91 -12.09 -0.29 -15.31
C GLN A 91 -12.30 -1.52 -14.42
N ILE A 92 -11.72 -1.54 -13.22
CA ILE A 92 -11.76 -2.70 -12.33
C ILE A 92 -12.67 -2.35 -11.13
N PRO A 93 -13.81 -3.05 -10.94
CA PRO A 93 -14.79 -2.68 -9.91
C PRO A 93 -14.23 -2.49 -8.51
N GLU A 94 -13.30 -3.35 -8.08
CA GLU A 94 -12.66 -3.27 -6.76
C GLU A 94 -11.59 -2.16 -6.68
N CYS A 95 -10.96 -1.79 -7.80
CA CYS A 95 -9.94 -0.75 -7.85
C CYS A 95 -10.54 0.66 -8.01
N ARG A 96 -11.82 0.79 -8.37
CA ARG A 96 -12.54 2.06 -8.44
C ARG A 96 -13.42 2.34 -7.21
N ASP A 97 -13.29 1.53 -6.16
CA ASP A 97 -14.10 1.63 -4.97
C ASP A 97 -13.20 1.88 -3.77
N TYR A 98 -13.17 3.14 -3.31
CA TYR A 98 -12.33 3.57 -2.19
C TYR A 98 -12.47 2.71 -0.92
N ARG A 99 -13.59 2.00 -0.74
CA ARG A 99 -13.83 1.11 0.40
C ARG A 99 -12.85 -0.06 0.47
N PHE A 100 -12.21 -0.41 -0.65
CA PHE A 100 -11.19 -1.45 -0.70
C PHE A 100 -9.78 -0.97 -0.33
N ILE A 101 -9.51 0.33 -0.34
CA ILE A 101 -8.16 0.87 -0.15
C ILE A 101 -7.59 0.47 1.21
N ILE A 102 -8.22 0.93 2.30
CA ILE A 102 -7.67 0.73 3.65
C ILE A 102 -7.63 -0.75 4.06
N PRO A 103 -8.68 -1.57 3.82
CA PRO A 103 -8.60 -3.00 4.11
C PRO A 103 -7.51 -3.72 3.30
N THR A 104 -7.27 -3.32 2.05
CA THR A 104 -6.20 -3.89 1.20
C THR A 104 -4.81 -3.53 1.70
N LEU A 105 -4.61 -2.29 2.18
CA LEU A 105 -3.35 -1.87 2.79
C LEU A 105 -3.12 -2.56 4.14
N ALA A 106 -4.17 -2.70 4.97
CA ALA A 106 -4.08 -3.41 6.25
C ALA A 106 -3.74 -4.89 6.05
N TYR A 107 -4.34 -5.54 5.05
CA TYR A 107 -4.00 -6.92 4.69
C TYR A 107 -2.52 -7.06 4.30
N GLN A 108 -2.01 -6.19 3.43
CA GLN A 108 -0.62 -6.22 2.98
C GLN A 108 0.35 -5.95 4.14
N LEU A 109 0.06 -4.97 5.01
CA LEU A 109 0.88 -4.68 6.18
C LEU A 109 0.92 -5.85 7.18
N ALA A 110 -0.17 -6.61 7.29
CA ALA A 110 -0.22 -7.85 8.07
C ALA A 110 0.55 -9.02 7.44
N GLN A 111 0.90 -8.97 6.15
CA GLN A 111 1.88 -9.88 5.55
C GLN A 111 3.31 -9.38 5.78
N TYR A 112 3.49 -8.06 5.85
CA TYR A 112 4.79 -7.41 6.06
C TYR A 112 5.32 -7.54 7.50
N SER A 113 4.47 -7.44 8.52
CA SER A 113 4.85 -7.56 9.94
C SER A 113 3.98 -8.56 10.69
N LEU A 114 4.64 -9.53 11.33
CA LEU A 114 3.99 -10.55 12.16
C LEU A 114 3.35 -9.94 13.41
N GLU A 115 4.01 -8.96 14.02
CA GLU A 115 3.50 -8.25 15.19
C GLU A 115 2.23 -7.48 14.83
N PHE A 116 2.23 -6.80 13.67
CA PHE A 116 1.04 -6.13 13.16
C PHE A 116 -0.09 -7.13 12.86
N ASN A 117 0.24 -8.28 12.25
CA ASN A 117 -0.70 -9.36 11.98
C ASN A 117 -1.44 -9.82 13.25
N ASP A 118 -0.72 -9.99 14.35
CA ASP A 118 -1.29 -10.44 15.62
C ASP A 118 -2.22 -9.39 16.25
N HIS A 119 -1.84 -8.10 16.18
CA HIS A 119 -2.70 -7.02 16.68
C HIS A 119 -3.96 -6.83 15.82
N LEU A 120 -3.81 -6.84 14.50
CA LEU A 120 -4.94 -6.75 13.58
C LEU A 120 -5.88 -7.95 13.73
N GLY A 121 -5.33 -9.15 13.90
CA GLY A 121 -6.11 -10.37 14.09
C GLY A 121 -6.98 -10.34 15.34
N LYS A 122 -6.47 -9.81 16.46
CA LYS A 122 -7.24 -9.60 17.70
C LYS A 122 -8.37 -8.59 17.50
N LEU A 123 -8.06 -7.44 16.90
CA LEU A 123 -9.05 -6.41 16.58
C LEU A 123 -10.20 -6.97 15.75
N LEU A 124 -9.90 -7.73 14.68
CA LEU A 124 -10.91 -8.29 13.79
C LEU A 124 -11.70 -9.47 14.39
N ALA A 125 -11.19 -10.08 15.47
CA ALA A 125 -11.93 -11.06 16.24
C ALA A 125 -12.94 -10.40 17.20
N GLU A 126 -12.61 -9.21 17.70
CA GLU A 126 -13.45 -8.43 18.62
C GLU A 126 -14.50 -7.58 17.89
N ASP A 127 -14.12 -6.90 16.80
CA ASP A 127 -15.02 -6.11 15.95
C ASP A 127 -14.81 -6.45 14.46
N PRO A 128 -15.49 -7.48 13.95
CA PRO A 128 -15.40 -7.87 12.54
C PRO A 128 -15.93 -6.80 11.56
N ASP A 129 -16.84 -5.92 12.02
CA ASP A 129 -17.51 -4.92 11.19
C ASP A 129 -16.73 -3.60 11.11
N ILE A 130 -15.59 -3.49 11.80
CA ILE A 130 -14.71 -2.31 11.77
C ILE A 130 -14.29 -1.90 10.34
N VAL A 131 -14.23 -2.89 9.44
CA VAL A 131 -13.88 -2.78 8.02
C VAL A 131 -14.96 -2.13 7.16
N THR A 132 -16.15 -1.91 7.73
CA THR A 132 -17.28 -1.25 7.08
C THR A 132 -17.47 0.20 7.54
N LYS A 133 -16.70 0.63 8.55
CA LYS A 133 -16.79 1.99 9.11
C LYS A 133 -16.22 3.02 8.13
N SER A 134 -16.38 4.30 8.48
CA SER A 134 -15.83 5.40 7.66
C SER A 134 -14.31 5.26 7.44
N PRO A 135 -13.76 5.78 6.32
CA PRO A 135 -12.32 5.70 6.03
C PRO A 135 -11.43 6.24 7.15
N HIS A 136 -11.84 7.33 7.80
CA HIS A 136 -11.11 7.88 8.94
C HIS A 136 -11.00 6.88 10.09
N VAL A 137 -12.11 6.21 10.44
CA VAL A 137 -12.11 5.17 11.48
C VAL A 137 -11.24 4.00 11.05
N GLN A 138 -11.35 3.55 9.79
CA GLN A 138 -10.54 2.45 9.29
C GLN A 138 -9.04 2.77 9.34
N VAL A 139 -8.61 3.97 8.96
CA VAL A 139 -7.19 4.37 9.05
C VAL A 139 -6.70 4.26 10.50
N LEU A 140 -7.46 4.80 11.45
CA LEU A 140 -7.06 4.78 12.86
C LEU A 140 -7.04 3.36 13.43
N GLU A 141 -8.10 2.59 13.24
CA GLU A 141 -8.30 1.28 13.87
C GLU A 141 -7.54 0.17 13.15
N LEU A 142 -7.52 0.16 11.81
CA LEU A 142 -6.90 -0.93 11.02
C LEU A 142 -5.42 -0.71 10.73
N LEU A 143 -4.93 0.54 10.69
CA LEU A 143 -3.54 0.84 10.36
C LEU A 143 -2.78 1.43 11.54
N VAL A 144 -3.22 2.58 12.07
CA VAL A 144 -2.42 3.35 13.05
C VAL A 144 -2.29 2.63 14.38
N LYS A 145 -3.40 2.24 15.02
CA LYS A 145 -3.35 1.61 16.35
C LYS A 145 -2.59 0.27 16.34
N PRO A 146 -2.85 -0.68 15.40
CA PRO A 146 -2.12 -1.94 15.38
C PRO A 146 -0.63 -1.72 15.08
N TRP A 147 -0.29 -0.75 14.21
CA TRP A 147 1.09 -0.39 13.93
C TRP A 147 1.82 0.17 15.16
N MET A 148 1.20 1.12 15.87
CA MET A 148 1.76 1.69 17.10
C MET A 148 2.03 0.61 18.15
N ALA A 149 1.10 -0.34 18.33
CA ALA A 149 1.29 -1.45 19.25
C ALA A 149 2.41 -2.41 18.82
N SER A 150 2.64 -2.53 17.50
CA SER A 150 3.67 -3.40 16.93
C SER A 150 5.08 -2.82 17.07
N ILE A 151 5.24 -1.50 16.92
CA ILE A 151 6.55 -0.84 17.02
C ILE A 151 7.01 -0.60 18.45
N GLN A 152 6.09 -0.60 19.44
CA GLN A 152 6.45 -0.53 20.87
C GLN A 152 7.30 -1.72 21.33
N ALA A 153 7.27 -2.84 20.58
CA ALA A 153 8.00 -4.06 20.88
C ALA A 153 9.36 -4.19 20.16
N ARG A 154 9.74 -3.27 19.25
CA ARG A 154 10.91 -3.44 18.37
C ARG A 154 12.12 -2.57 18.76
N THR A 155 13.28 -3.22 18.81
CA THR A 155 14.56 -2.63 18.39
C THR A 155 14.49 -2.31 16.89
N MET A 156 14.97 -1.12 16.51
CA MET A 156 14.71 -0.44 15.22
C MET A 156 14.63 -1.36 13.99
N GLN A 157 13.53 -1.26 13.22
CA GLN A 157 13.50 -1.71 11.82
C GLN A 157 14.56 -0.91 11.05
N SER A 158 15.33 -1.59 10.19
CA SER A 158 16.35 -0.95 9.35
C SER A 158 15.77 -0.08 8.23
N CYS A 159 14.48 -0.23 7.90
CA CYS A 159 13.80 0.57 6.88
C CYS A 159 12.40 1.00 7.32
N THR A 160 12.01 2.22 6.94
CA THR A 160 10.65 2.74 7.10
C THR A 160 9.71 2.02 6.12
N PRO A 161 8.61 1.39 6.58
CA PRO A 161 7.65 0.79 5.68
C PRO A 161 6.88 1.85 4.88
N VAL A 162 6.71 1.62 3.57
CA VAL A 162 6.11 2.57 2.62
C VAL A 162 4.91 1.96 1.93
N PHE A 163 3.81 2.71 1.87
CA PHE A 163 2.69 2.42 0.99
C PHE A 163 2.79 3.20 -0.32
N VAL A 164 2.47 2.56 -1.44
CA VAL A 164 2.36 3.22 -2.74
C VAL A 164 0.89 3.20 -3.20
N LEU A 165 0.32 4.39 -3.40
CA LEU A 165 -1.03 4.54 -3.93
C LEU A 165 -0.95 5.23 -5.29
N ASP A 166 -1.59 4.64 -6.29
CA ASP A 166 -1.65 5.18 -7.65
C ASP A 166 -3.09 5.54 -8.05
N ALA A 167 -3.22 6.60 -8.84
CA ALA A 167 -4.48 7.05 -9.44
C ALA A 167 -5.64 7.25 -8.44
N LEU A 168 -5.40 7.81 -7.26
CA LEU A 168 -6.44 8.08 -6.24
C LEU A 168 -7.62 8.94 -6.74
N ASP A 169 -7.49 9.61 -7.87
CA ASP A 169 -8.58 10.32 -8.55
C ASP A 169 -9.48 9.41 -9.43
N GLU A 170 -9.18 8.12 -9.49
CA GLU A 170 -9.90 7.10 -10.24
C GLU A 170 -10.72 6.12 -9.37
N CYS A 171 -10.81 6.38 -8.06
CA CYS A 171 -11.60 5.59 -7.10
C CYS A 171 -12.89 6.26 -6.61
#